data_AF-A0A366ZRY8-F1
#
_entry.id   AF-A0A366ZRY8-F1
#
_cell.length_a   1.000
_cell.length_b   1.000
_cell.length_c   1.000
_cell.angle_alpha   90.00
_cell.angle_beta   90.00
_cell.angle_gamma   90.00
#
_symmetry.space_group_name_H-M   'P 1'
#
loop_
_entity.id
_entity.type
_entity.pdbx_description
1 polymer ?
#
loop_
_entity_poly.entity_id
_entity_poly.type
_entity_poly.pdbx_seq_one_letter_code
_entity_poly.pdbx_strand_id
1 'polypeptide(L)'
;MAGRLRRRVVAVPALLLQGLGVLAVVLAAVRAVWFAIWAAGAESADLATSWGGPTAIGATLVHGAVAALLAAAGAGLVLLGRRLRRP
;
A
#
# COMPACT_ATOMS: atom_id res chain seq x y z
N MET A 1 30.72 2.26 -23.92
CA MET A 1 29.38 1.61 -23.77
C MET A 1 29.04 1.18 -22.33
N ALA A 2 30.03 0.83 -21.49
CA ALA A 2 29.81 0.36 -20.10
C ALA A 2 28.95 1.29 -19.22
N GLY A 3 29.09 2.62 -19.34
CA GLY A 3 28.30 3.58 -18.56
C GLY A 3 26.79 3.58 -18.86
N ARG A 4 26.38 3.22 -20.09
CA ARG A 4 24.95 3.13 -20.47
C ARG A 4 24.30 1.85 -19.94
N LEU A 5 25.02 0.72 -19.95
CA LEU A 5 24.55 -0.53 -19.35
C LEU A 5 24.37 -0.39 -17.83
N ARG A 6 25.37 0.17 -17.14
CA ARG A 6 25.32 0.37 -15.68
C ARG A 6 24.15 1.27 -15.24
N ARG A 7 23.83 2.32 -16.01
CA ARG A 7 22.64 3.16 -15.76
C ARG A 7 21.33 2.40 -15.94
N ARG A 8 21.21 1.54 -16.96
CA ARG A 8 20.00 0.72 -17.18
C ARG A 8 19.79 -0.33 -16.10
N VAL A 9 20.86 -0.99 -15.67
CA VAL A 9 20.84 -2.02 -14.61
C VAL A 9 20.32 -1.45 -13.29
N VAL A 10 20.59 -0.18 -12.97
CA VAL A 10 20.07 0.48 -11.75
C VAL A 10 18.70 1.13 -11.98
N ALA A 11 18.48 1.71 -13.16
CA ALA A 11 17.23 2.41 -13.47
C ALA A 11 16.01 1.50 -13.52
N VAL A 12 16.15 0.28 -14.07
CA VAL A 12 15.03 -0.68 -14.20
C VAL A 12 14.50 -1.12 -12.82
N PRO A 13 15.33 -1.66 -11.91
CA PRO A 13 14.87 -2.00 -10.56
C PRO A 13 14.28 -0.80 -9.81
N ALA A 14 14.90 0.37 -9.94
CA ALA A 14 14.42 1.57 -9.28
C ALA A 14 13.05 2.06 -9.80
N LEU A 15 12.78 1.89 -11.09
CA LEU A 15 11.46 2.14 -11.70
C LEU A 15 10.43 1.11 -11.22
N LEU A 16 10.78 -0.17 -11.15
CA LEU A 16 9.90 -1.22 -10.63
C LEU A 16 9.51 -0.97 -9.18
N LEU A 17 10.48 -0.63 -8.32
CA LEU A 17 10.20 -0.28 -6.92
C LEU A 17 9.22 0.89 -6.79
N GLN A 18 9.34 1.90 -7.65
CA GLN A 18 8.42 3.02 -7.67
C GLN A 18 7.03 2.63 -8.18
N GLY A 19 6.94 1.83 -9.24
CA GLY A 19 5.67 1.34 -9.75
C GLY A 19 4.93 0.52 -8.69
N LEU A 20 5.62 -0.42 -8.05
CA LEU A 20 5.09 -1.23 -6.95
C LEU A 20 4.69 -0.37 -5.75
N GLY A 21 5.51 0.62 -5.39
CA GLY A 21 5.21 1.52 -4.29
C GLY A 21 3.98 2.38 -4.53
N VAL A 22 3.83 2.95 -5.73
CA VAL A 22 2.62 3.71 -6.12
C VAL A 22 1.39 2.80 -6.11
N LEU A 23 1.50 1.61 -6.70
CA LEU A 23 0.41 0.64 -6.71
C LEU A 23 -0.03 0.25 -5.29
N ALA A 24 0.93 -0.01 -4.39
CA ALA A 24 0.65 -0.31 -3.00
C ALA A 24 -0.08 0.82 -2.28
N VAL A 25 0.32 2.09 -2.51
CA VAL A 25 -0.37 3.27 -1.94
C VAL A 25 -1.79 3.38 -2.47
N VAL A 26 -2.01 3.19 -3.77
CA VAL A 26 -3.35 3.26 -4.38
C VAL A 26 -4.24 2.15 -3.82
N LEU A 27 -3.76 0.91 -3.80
CA LEU A 27 -4.52 -0.22 -3.26
C LEU A 27 -4.80 -0.07 -1.76
N ALA A 28 -3.87 0.50 -0.99
CA ALA A 28 -4.09 0.83 0.41
C ALA A 28 -5.20 1.87 0.57
N ALA A 29 -5.20 2.94 -0.22
CA ALA A 29 -6.24 3.97 -0.19
C ALA A 29 -7.62 3.38 -0.56
N VAL A 30 -7.68 2.59 -1.64
CA VAL A 30 -8.91 1.89 -2.03
C VAL A 30 -9.39 0.97 -0.92
N ARG A 31 -8.48 0.19 -0.30
CA ARG A 31 -8.81 -0.70 0.81
C ARG A 31 -9.38 0.06 2.00
N ALA A 32 -8.78 1.19 2.39
CA ALA A 32 -9.24 2.01 3.51
C ALA A 32 -10.67 2.52 3.29
N VAL A 33 -10.93 3.08 2.10
CA VAL A 33 -12.26 3.59 1.73
C VAL A 33 -13.28 2.46 1.63
N TRP A 34 -12.92 1.38 0.92
CA TRP A 34 -13.79 0.22 0.73
C TRP A 34 -14.21 -0.40 2.07
N PHE A 35 -13.28 -0.60 3.00
CA PHE A 35 -13.62 -1.21 4.29
C PHE A 35 -14.49 -0.32 5.17
N ALA A 36 -14.33 1.01 5.09
CA ALA A 36 -15.23 1.91 5.79
C ALA A 36 -16.68 1.80 5.26
N ILE A 37 -16.84 1.71 3.94
CA ILE A 37 -18.16 1.55 3.30
C ILE A 37 -18.76 0.18 3.62
N TRP A 38 -17.98 -0.90 3.47
CA TRP A 38 -18.42 -2.25 3.77
C TRP A 38 -18.83 -2.40 5.24
N ALA A 39 -18.00 -1.91 6.17
CA ALA A 39 -18.27 -2.04 7.60
C ALA A 39 -19.55 -1.31 8.03
N ALA A 40 -19.90 -0.20 7.36
CA ALA A 40 -21.13 0.55 7.65
C ALA A 40 -22.42 -0.21 7.26
N GLY A 41 -22.35 -1.16 6.33
CA GLY A 41 -23.48 -1.97 5.87
C GLY A 41 -23.40 -3.45 6.23
N ALA A 42 -22.33 -3.89 6.89
CA ALA A 42 -22.10 -5.31 7.19
C ALA A 42 -22.99 -5.81 8.33
N GLU A 43 -23.44 -7.05 8.23
CA GLU A 43 -24.13 -7.74 9.31
C GLU A 43 -23.17 -8.05 10.48
N SER A 44 -23.70 -8.13 11.70
CA SER A 44 -22.90 -8.43 12.89
C SER A 44 -22.16 -9.78 12.80
N ALA A 45 -22.73 -10.76 12.10
CA ALA A 45 -22.09 -12.06 11.87
C ALA A 45 -20.83 -11.93 11.01
N ASP A 46 -20.89 -11.14 9.93
CA ASP A 46 -19.75 -10.87 9.07
C ASP A 46 -18.67 -10.08 9.81
N LEU A 47 -19.07 -9.04 10.57
CA LEU A 47 -18.15 -8.24 11.38
C LEU A 47 -17.42 -9.11 12.42
N ALA A 48 -18.12 -10.04 13.07
CA ALA A 48 -17.53 -10.94 14.06
C ALA A 48 -16.42 -11.85 13.48
N THR A 49 -16.48 -12.17 12.18
CA THR A 49 -15.42 -12.93 11.47
C THR A 49 -14.28 -12.05 10.95
N SER A 50 -14.45 -10.72 10.98
CA SER A 50 -13.44 -9.76 10.53
C SER A 50 -12.35 -9.52 11.57
N TRP A 51 -11.16 -9.10 11.11
CA TRP A 51 -10.02 -8.81 12.00
C TRP A 51 -10.23 -7.63 12.96
N GLY A 52 -11.27 -6.80 12.78
CA GLY A 52 -11.58 -5.69 13.68
C GLY A 52 -12.65 -5.99 14.72
N GLY A 53 -13.08 -7.26 14.83
CA GLY A 53 -14.09 -7.69 15.79
C GLY A 53 -15.51 -7.29 15.38
N PRO A 54 -16.50 -7.50 16.27
CA PRO A 54 -17.92 -7.53 15.91
C PRO A 54 -18.54 -6.13 15.67
N THR A 55 -17.73 -5.09 15.51
CA THR A 55 -18.22 -3.71 15.37
C THR A 55 -17.69 -3.08 14.09
N ALA A 56 -18.53 -2.26 13.44
CA ALA A 56 -18.14 -1.51 12.25
C ALA A 56 -16.94 -0.58 12.51
N ILE A 57 -16.90 0.03 13.69
CA ILE A 57 -15.80 0.91 14.11
C ILE A 57 -14.50 0.12 14.23
N GLY A 58 -14.52 -1.02 14.95
CA GLY A 58 -13.35 -1.88 15.10
C GLY A 58 -12.82 -2.39 13.75
N ALA A 59 -13.72 -2.88 12.88
CA ALA A 59 -13.40 -3.28 11.51
C ALA A 59 -12.72 -2.15 10.72
N THR A 60 -13.29 -0.95 10.74
CA THR A 60 -12.76 0.22 10.03
C THR A 60 -11.38 0.62 10.56
N LEU A 61 -11.19 0.65 11.89
CA LEU A 61 -9.91 1.05 12.50
C LEU A 61 -8.79 0.07 12.17
N VAL A 62 -9.03 -1.24 12.30
CA VAL A 62 -8.01 -2.26 12.02
C VAL A 62 -7.64 -2.26 10.54
N HIS A 63 -8.62 -2.24 9.64
CA HIS A 63 -8.36 -2.24 8.21
C HIS A 63 -7.73 -0.92 7.73
N GLY A 64 -8.13 0.20 8.33
CA GLY A 64 -7.50 1.50 8.13
C GLY A 64 -6.05 1.51 8.59
N ALA A 65 -5.72 0.92 9.74
CA ALA A 65 -4.35 0.80 10.24
C ALA A 65 -3.49 -0.05 9.29
N VAL A 66 -4.00 -1.20 8.83
CA VAL A 66 -3.32 -2.04 7.83
C VAL A 66 -3.10 -1.27 6.53
N ALA A 67 -4.10 -0.54 6.05
CA ALA A 67 -3.95 0.32 4.88
C ALA A 67 -2.89 1.40 5.08
N ALA A 68 -2.85 2.07 6.24
CA ALA A 68 -1.84 3.07 6.55
C ALA A 68 -0.42 2.48 6.52
N LEU A 69 -0.23 1.28 7.08
CA LEU A 69 1.06 0.58 7.03
C LEU A 69 1.48 0.22 5.59
N LEU A 70 0.55 -0.28 4.78
CA LEU A 70 0.81 -0.59 3.37
C LEU A 70 1.14 0.68 2.56
N ALA A 71 0.43 1.78 2.81
CA ALA A 71 0.73 3.07 2.18
C ALA A 71 2.11 3.60 2.60
N ALA A 72 2.46 3.49 3.89
CA ALA A 72 3.79 3.87 4.37
C ALA A 72 4.91 3.05 3.72
N ALA A 73 4.73 1.71 3.63
CA ALA A 73 5.66 0.84 2.94
C ALA A 73 5.78 1.19 1.45
N GLY A 74 4.66 1.41 0.77
CA GLY A 74 4.63 1.82 -0.63
C GLY A 74 5.33 3.16 -0.88
N ALA A 75 5.08 4.16 -0.04
CA ALA A 75 5.79 5.44 -0.08
C ALA A 75 7.30 5.26 0.14
N GLY A 76 7.68 4.37 1.06
CA GLY A 76 9.07 3.96 1.28
C GLY A 76 9.74 3.40 0.02
N LEU A 77 9.06 2.51 -0.70
CA LEU A 77 9.56 1.96 -1.98
C LEU A 77 9.70 3.04 -3.06
N VAL A 78 8.77 3.99 -3.12
CA VAL A 78 8.86 5.14 -4.03
C VAL A 78 10.10 5.98 -3.70
N LEU A 79 10.31 6.32 -2.43
CA LEU A 79 11.46 7.10 -1.99
C LEU A 79 12.78 6.37 -2.24
N LEU A 80 12.83 5.06 -1.96
CA LEU A 80 14.00 4.22 -2.22
C LEU A 80 14.32 4.20 -3.72
N GLY A 81 13.34 3.94 -4.58
CA GLY A 81 13.53 3.99 -6.02
C GLY A 81 13.99 5.37 -6.52
N ARG A 82 13.51 6.47 -5.93
CA ARG A 82 14.01 7.82 -6.25
C ARG A 82 15.47 7.99 -5.85
N ARG A 83 15.86 7.54 -4.65
CA ARG A 83 17.25 7.63 -4.17
C ARG A 83 18.21 6.83 -5.05
N LEU A 84 17.83 5.63 -5.46
CA LEU A 84 18.65 4.77 -6.34
C LEU A 84 18.90 5.38 -7.74
N ARG A 85 18.09 6.35 -8.17
CA ARG A 85 18.27 7.06 -9.45
C ARG A 85 18.98 8.39 -9.32
N ARG A 86 19.25 8.88 -8.11
CA ARG A 86 20.05 10.10 -7.92
C ARG A 86 21.54 9.72 -8.04
N PRO A 87 22.31 10.39 -8.91
CA PRO A 87 23.72 10.11 -9.12
C PRO A 87 24.57 10.47 -7.90
#